data_AF-A0A4V4N760-F1
#
_entry.id   AF-A0A4V4N760-F1
#
_cell.length_a   1.000
_cell.length_b   1.000
_cell.length_c   1.000
_cell.angle_alpha   90.00
_cell.angle_beta   90.00
_cell.angle_gamma   90.00
#
_symmetry.space_group_name_H-M   'P 1'
#
loop_
_entity.id
_entity.type
_entity.pdbx_description
1 polymer ?
#
loop_
_entity_poly.entity_id
_entity_poly.type
_entity_poly.pdbx_seq_one_letter_code
_entity_poly.pdbx_strand_id
1 'polypeptide(L)'
;MRRVLIPVLVPTLALVLALAALTGLAFATNPGSTVTKARLERALPAVFAHVYVQEQRLAGRTGLTVADLDPVAMCDRGGPSVADTGPGSDWVCLMSWQDPEVPMPTEGYGKFELTVRSNDCFTASSPSKLVGYATMTDASGKTVTNPAYEFDGCFDPDTSNTPTGHTFPSLLSLTSTTAQVDASGHPQVQLGCGTGSDGCAGTLTATVATADGSTGRSLGSVPFDLAEEQVKTVTLPGRLRAGDSQVVVTLSTTTGVGSSSPATLAVQGATG
;
A
#
# COMPACT_ATOMS: atom_id res chain seq x y z
N MET A 1 -3.98 -83.07 6.90
CA MET A 1 -4.25 -82.37 8.17
C MET A 1 -3.76 -80.94 8.04
N ARG A 2 -4.71 -80.00 7.87
CA ARG A 2 -4.49 -78.54 7.84
C ARG A 2 -4.41 -78.04 9.28
N ARG A 3 -3.39 -77.25 9.63
CA ARG A 3 -3.35 -76.23 10.72
C ARG A 3 -1.91 -76.04 11.23
N VAL A 4 -1.07 -75.23 10.59
CA VAL A 4 0.00 -74.48 11.30
C VAL A 4 0.52 -73.32 10.41
N LEU A 5 -0.29 -72.35 10.00
CA LEU A 5 0.25 -71.14 9.34
C LEU A 5 -0.57 -69.87 9.63
N ILE A 6 -1.21 -69.77 10.79
CA ILE A 6 -1.98 -68.57 11.18
C ILE A 6 -1.85 -68.38 12.71
N PRO A 7 -0.72 -67.86 13.22
CA PRO A 7 -0.90 -66.84 14.27
C PRO A 7 0.08 -65.67 14.25
N VAL A 8 1.07 -65.62 13.33
CA VAL A 8 2.15 -64.61 13.42
C VAL A 8 1.98 -63.41 12.48
N LEU A 9 1.08 -63.50 11.48
CA LEU A 9 0.89 -62.42 10.49
C LEU A 9 -0.12 -61.33 10.90
N VAL A 10 -0.96 -61.58 11.91
CA VAL A 10 -1.96 -60.62 12.37
C VAL A 10 -1.35 -59.49 13.22
N PRO A 11 -0.46 -59.74 14.20
CA PRO A 11 0.06 -58.65 15.04
C PRO A 11 1.05 -57.73 14.30
N THR A 12 1.74 -58.23 13.27
CA THR A 12 2.68 -57.43 12.47
C THR A 12 1.97 -56.48 11.52
N LEU A 13 0.87 -56.91 10.89
CA LEU A 13 0.08 -56.02 10.02
C LEU A 13 -0.66 -54.95 10.82
N ALA A 14 -1.16 -55.27 12.02
CA ALA A 14 -1.78 -54.30 12.92
C ALA A 14 -0.78 -53.25 13.42
N LEU A 15 0.48 -53.64 13.68
CA LEU A 15 1.53 -52.71 14.09
C LEU A 15 1.96 -51.78 12.93
N VAL A 16 2.06 -52.29 11.69
CA VAL A 16 2.38 -51.47 10.51
C VAL A 16 1.24 -50.50 10.18
N LEU A 17 -0.02 -50.92 10.31
CA LEU A 17 -1.18 -50.03 10.14
C LEU A 17 -1.28 -49.00 11.26
N ALA A 18 -0.92 -49.34 12.50
CA ALA A 18 -0.86 -48.38 13.61
C ALA A 18 0.28 -47.37 13.44
N LEU A 19 1.45 -47.79 12.96
CA LEU A 19 2.55 -46.87 12.63
C LEU A 19 2.22 -45.99 11.41
N ALA A 20 1.52 -46.51 10.40
CA ALA A 20 1.06 -45.72 9.25
C ALA A 20 -0.06 -44.73 9.63
N ALA A 21 -0.91 -45.07 10.61
CA ALA A 21 -1.89 -44.14 11.16
C ALA A 21 -1.25 -43.04 12.02
N LEU A 22 -0.11 -43.33 12.68
CA LEU A 22 0.68 -42.35 13.43
C LEU A 22 1.52 -41.43 12.52
N THR A 23 1.96 -41.90 11.34
CA THR A 23 2.63 -41.04 10.35
C THR A 23 1.66 -40.30 9.43
N GLY A 24 0.43 -40.79 9.26
CA GLY A 24 -0.63 -40.12 8.48
C GLY A 24 -1.25 -38.88 9.15
N LEU A 25 -1.04 -38.68 10.45
CA LEU A 25 -1.48 -37.48 11.19
C LEU A 25 -0.41 -36.40 11.30
N ALA A 26 0.78 -36.60 10.71
CA ALA A 26 1.88 -35.63 10.75
C ALA A 26 1.93 -34.70 9.51
N PHE A 27 0.84 -34.60 8.75
CA PHE A 27 0.71 -33.66 7.63
C PHE A 27 -0.29 -32.54 7.96
N ALA A 28 -0.04 -31.75 9.01
CA ALA A 28 -0.83 -30.56 9.28
C ALA A 28 -0.14 -29.48 10.12
N THR A 29 1.19 -29.34 10.09
CA THR A 29 1.83 -28.09 10.52
C THR A 29 3.12 -27.89 9.74
N ASN A 30 3.04 -27.25 8.57
CA ASN A 30 4.05 -26.21 8.35
C ASN A 30 3.73 -25.19 9.43
N PRO A 31 4.58 -24.91 10.44
CA PRO A 31 4.42 -23.69 11.18
C PRO A 31 4.80 -22.59 10.19
N GLY A 32 3.90 -22.26 9.27
CA GLY A 32 3.97 -21.02 8.52
C GLY A 32 4.18 -19.90 9.53
N SER A 33 4.90 -18.86 9.13
CA SER A 33 5.23 -17.80 10.08
C SER A 33 3.95 -17.31 10.76
N THR A 34 4.05 -17.14 12.08
CA THR A 34 3.02 -16.46 12.86
C THR A 34 2.84 -15.01 12.39
N VAL A 35 3.87 -14.43 11.76
CA VAL A 35 3.74 -13.15 11.05
C VAL A 35 3.04 -13.37 9.71
N THR A 36 1.80 -12.91 9.62
CA THR A 36 0.98 -12.93 8.40
C THR A 36 0.32 -11.57 8.18
N LYS A 37 -0.01 -11.27 6.92
CA LYS A 37 -0.80 -10.09 6.54
C LYS A 37 -2.05 -9.89 7.38
N ALA A 38 -2.89 -10.91 7.44
CA ALA A 38 -4.19 -10.81 8.11
C ALA A 38 -4.08 -10.51 9.61
N ARG A 39 -3.04 -11.01 10.29
CA ARG A 39 -2.81 -10.69 11.70
C ARG A 39 -2.20 -9.29 11.86
N LEU A 40 -1.31 -8.87 10.96
CA LEU A 40 -0.74 -7.52 10.97
C LEU A 40 -1.81 -6.45 10.72
N GLU A 41 -2.69 -6.67 9.74
CA GLU A 41 -3.84 -5.80 9.42
C GLU A 41 -4.85 -5.67 10.57
N ARG A 42 -4.81 -6.56 11.56
CA ARG A 42 -5.60 -6.43 12.80
C ARG A 42 -4.82 -5.75 13.92
N ALA A 43 -3.56 -6.13 14.10
CA ALA A 43 -2.73 -5.63 15.19
C ALA A 43 -2.38 -4.14 15.01
N LEU A 44 -2.01 -3.74 13.80
CA LEU A 44 -1.56 -2.37 13.53
C LEU A 44 -2.68 -1.34 13.76
N PRO A 45 -3.89 -1.45 13.19
CA PRO A 45 -4.98 -0.52 13.49
C PRO A 45 -5.35 -0.44 14.95
N ALA A 46 -5.37 -1.59 15.65
CA ALA A 46 -5.69 -1.63 17.07
C ALA A 46 -4.70 -0.81 17.89
N VAL A 47 -3.40 -1.01 17.70
CA VAL A 47 -2.35 -0.25 18.41
C VAL A 47 -2.38 1.23 18.02
N PHE A 48 -2.51 1.52 16.73
CA PHE A 48 -2.56 2.89 16.21
C PHE A 48 -3.67 3.71 16.87
N ALA A 49 -4.86 3.13 17.03
CA ALA A 49 -6.00 3.83 17.61
C ALA A 49 -5.70 4.40 19.01
N HIS A 50 -4.99 3.61 19.84
CA HIS A 50 -4.63 4.02 21.19
C HIS A 50 -3.58 5.13 21.20
N VAL A 51 -2.52 5.00 20.39
CA VAL A 51 -1.44 6.00 20.35
C VAL A 51 -1.89 7.31 19.69
N TYR A 52 -2.78 7.25 18.70
CA TYR A 52 -3.35 8.44 18.07
C TYR A 52 -4.27 9.19 19.02
N VAL A 53 -5.17 8.52 19.74
CA VAL A 53 -5.99 9.18 20.78
C VAL A 53 -5.12 9.78 21.88
N GLN A 54 -4.00 9.14 22.24
CA GLN A 54 -3.05 9.71 23.18
C GLN A 54 -2.39 10.99 22.65
N GLU A 55 -1.95 10.99 21.39
CA GLU A 55 -1.46 12.20 20.71
C GLU A 55 -2.49 13.32 20.77
N GLN A 56 -3.74 13.03 20.40
CA GLN A 56 -4.82 14.04 20.39
C GLN A 56 -5.07 14.61 21.79
N ARG A 57 -5.02 13.78 22.84
CA ARG A 57 -5.11 14.25 24.23
C ARG A 57 -3.94 15.14 24.62
N LEU A 58 -2.71 14.81 24.20
CA LEU A 58 -1.54 15.67 24.41
C LEU A 58 -1.73 17.02 23.72
N ALA A 59 -2.33 17.05 22.52
CA ALA A 59 -2.71 18.28 21.82
C ALA A 59 -3.92 19.02 22.43
N GLY A 60 -4.55 18.47 23.48
CA GLY A 60 -5.71 19.07 24.15
C GLY A 60 -7.07 18.70 23.54
N ARG A 61 -7.11 17.83 22.53
CA ARG A 61 -8.33 17.29 21.91
C ARG A 61 -8.81 16.08 22.70
N THR A 62 -9.95 16.20 23.39
CA THR A 62 -10.47 15.15 24.30
C THR A 62 -11.76 14.47 23.82
N GLY A 63 -12.36 14.95 22.73
CA GLY A 63 -13.61 14.42 22.19
C GLY A 63 -13.45 13.15 21.34
N LEU A 64 -12.23 12.74 21.02
CA LEU A 64 -11.94 11.60 20.16
C LEU A 64 -11.66 10.35 21.00
N THR A 65 -12.33 9.23 20.69
CA THR A 65 -12.10 7.94 21.33
C THR A 65 -11.58 6.89 20.35
N VAL A 66 -11.04 5.80 20.89
CA VAL A 66 -10.54 4.67 20.08
C VAL A 66 -11.62 4.09 19.18
N ALA A 67 -12.86 4.03 19.67
CA ALA A 67 -13.99 3.49 18.92
C ALA A 67 -14.43 4.41 17.77
N ASP A 68 -14.18 5.73 17.88
CA ASP A 68 -14.56 6.69 16.84
C ASP A 68 -13.64 6.63 15.62
N LEU A 69 -12.40 6.14 15.79
CA LEU A 69 -11.40 6.12 14.74
C LEU A 69 -11.67 5.08 13.65
N ASP A 70 -12.32 3.96 14.00
CA ASP A 70 -12.56 2.81 13.11
C ASP A 70 -11.40 2.50 12.14
N PRO A 71 -10.16 2.32 12.64
CA PRO A 71 -9.01 2.22 11.76
C PRO A 71 -8.98 0.85 11.08
N VAL A 72 -8.61 0.86 9.80
CA VAL A 72 -8.48 -0.34 8.97
C VAL A 72 -7.17 -0.29 8.20
N ALA A 73 -6.64 -1.46 7.85
CA ALA A 73 -5.37 -1.59 7.15
C ALA A 73 -5.46 -2.58 5.98
N MET A 74 -4.66 -2.31 4.95
CA MET A 74 -4.29 -3.25 3.90
C MET A 74 -2.77 -3.28 3.86
N CYS A 75 -2.18 -4.45 4.07
CA CYS A 75 -0.73 -4.59 4.14
C CYS A 75 -0.20 -5.45 3.00
N ASP A 76 1.05 -5.22 2.63
CA ASP A 76 1.85 -6.08 1.76
C ASP A 76 3.28 -6.17 2.30
N ARG A 77 3.99 -7.21 1.89
CA ARG A 77 5.39 -7.40 2.20
C ARG A 77 6.19 -7.42 0.90
N GLY A 78 6.99 -6.39 0.65
CA GLY A 78 7.93 -6.36 -0.47
C GLY A 78 7.28 -6.38 -1.86
N GLY A 79 6.01 -5.97 -1.98
CA GLY A 79 5.28 -5.86 -3.23
C GLY A 79 4.69 -7.18 -3.76
N PRO A 80 4.04 -7.15 -4.95
CA PRO A 80 3.13 -8.20 -5.43
C PRO A 80 3.80 -9.56 -5.73
N SER A 81 5.13 -9.62 -5.78
CA SER A 81 5.88 -10.85 -6.08
C SER A 81 6.47 -11.52 -4.83
N VAL A 82 6.25 -10.95 -3.65
CA VAL A 82 6.76 -11.47 -2.39
C VAL A 82 5.58 -11.97 -1.55
N ALA A 83 5.76 -13.10 -0.88
CA ALA A 83 4.70 -13.65 -0.04
C ALA A 83 4.52 -12.80 1.22
N ASP A 84 3.26 -12.46 1.54
CA ASP A 84 2.90 -11.69 2.73
C ASP A 84 2.95 -12.53 4.03
N THR A 85 4.12 -13.08 4.32
CA THR A 85 4.40 -13.87 5.52
C THR A 85 5.86 -13.69 5.95
N GLY A 86 6.09 -13.78 7.26
CA GLY A 86 7.43 -13.72 7.84
C GLY A 86 7.82 -12.35 8.41
N PRO A 87 8.80 -12.33 9.34
CA PRO A 87 9.39 -11.09 9.84
C PRO A 87 10.20 -10.38 8.75
N GLY A 88 10.41 -9.07 8.90
CA GLY A 88 11.19 -8.24 7.97
C GLY A 88 10.92 -6.75 8.16
N SER A 89 11.77 -5.92 7.55
CA SER A 89 11.63 -4.45 7.49
C SER A 89 10.97 -3.96 6.20
N ASP A 90 10.38 -4.88 5.45
CA ASP A 90 9.82 -4.69 4.11
C ASP A 90 8.29 -4.74 4.11
N TRP A 91 7.68 -4.58 5.28
CA TRP A 91 6.23 -4.48 5.42
C TRP A 91 5.77 -3.04 5.21
N VAL A 92 4.80 -2.87 4.33
CA VAL A 92 4.09 -1.60 4.12
C VAL A 92 2.62 -1.83 4.40
N CYS A 93 1.99 -0.93 5.14
CA CYS A 93 0.56 -0.96 5.37
C CYS A 93 -0.06 0.37 4.97
N LEU A 94 -1.06 0.31 4.10
CA LEU A 94 -1.95 1.43 3.84
C LEU A 94 -3.02 1.41 4.95
N MET A 95 -3.23 2.53 5.61
CA MET A 95 -4.20 2.63 6.71
C MET A 95 -5.14 3.80 6.52
N SER A 96 -6.39 3.61 6.90
CA SER A 96 -7.40 4.67 7.00
C SER A 96 -8.00 4.69 8.39
N TRP A 97 -8.44 5.86 8.84
CA TRP A 97 -9.12 6.09 10.10
C TRP A 97 -9.94 7.38 10.00
N GLN A 98 -10.85 7.56 10.94
CA GLN A 98 -11.79 8.67 10.98
C GLN A 98 -11.35 9.69 12.03
N ASP A 99 -11.00 10.90 11.59
CA ASP A 99 -10.88 12.08 12.45
C ASP A 99 -11.57 13.26 11.74
N PRO A 100 -12.65 13.83 12.31
CA PRO A 100 -13.36 14.95 11.70
C PRO A 100 -12.53 16.21 11.48
N GLU A 101 -11.46 16.42 12.26
CA GLU A 101 -10.58 17.59 12.13
C GLU A 101 -9.35 17.31 11.25
N VAL A 102 -9.02 16.03 11.03
CA VAL A 102 -7.89 15.58 10.21
C VAL A 102 -8.40 14.60 9.14
N PRO A 103 -9.06 15.09 8.09
CA PRO A 103 -9.62 14.23 7.06
C PRO A 103 -8.51 13.52 6.28
N MET A 104 -8.81 12.30 5.83
CA MET A 104 -7.96 11.53 4.93
C MET A 104 -7.70 12.29 3.62
N PRO A 105 -6.54 12.07 2.98
CA PRO A 105 -6.29 12.59 1.64
C PRO A 105 -7.22 11.91 0.62
N THR A 106 -7.23 12.39 -0.62
CA THR A 106 -8.16 11.92 -1.67
C THR A 106 -8.08 10.41 -1.91
N GLU A 107 -6.90 9.82 -1.77
CA GLU A 107 -6.66 8.39 -1.88
C GLU A 107 -7.23 7.57 -0.72
N GLY A 108 -7.57 8.22 0.40
CA GLY A 108 -8.29 7.63 1.52
C GLY A 108 -7.42 6.93 2.57
N TYR A 109 -6.09 6.98 2.46
CA TYR A 109 -5.18 6.29 3.37
C TYR A 109 -3.84 7.03 3.59
N GLY A 110 -3.15 6.64 4.66
CA GLY A 110 -1.75 6.93 4.92
C GLY A 110 -0.87 5.68 4.77
N LYS A 111 0.39 5.85 4.36
CA LYS A 111 1.37 4.76 4.25
C LYS A 111 2.19 4.62 5.54
N PHE A 112 2.14 3.45 6.15
CA PHE A 112 2.91 3.06 7.32
C PHE A 112 4.01 2.10 6.89
N GLU A 113 5.23 2.31 7.41
CA GLU A 113 6.39 1.44 7.17
C GLU A 113 6.69 0.65 8.45
N LEU A 114 6.84 -0.66 8.32
CA LEU A 114 6.93 -1.55 9.47
C LEU A 114 8.18 -2.43 9.44
N THR A 115 8.80 -2.56 10.61
CA THR A 115 9.73 -3.65 10.89
C THR A 115 9.08 -4.65 11.82
N VAL A 116 8.73 -5.81 11.29
CA VAL A 116 8.13 -6.93 12.03
C VAL A 116 9.23 -7.92 12.43
N ARG A 117 9.30 -8.24 13.72
CA ARG A 117 10.28 -9.13 14.32
C ARG A 117 9.71 -10.55 14.44
N SER A 118 10.60 -11.53 14.59
CA SER A 118 10.23 -12.96 14.71
C SER A 118 9.52 -13.32 16.01
N ASN A 119 9.44 -12.39 16.97
CA ASN A 119 8.71 -12.55 18.22
C ASN A 119 7.29 -11.94 18.16
N ASP A 120 6.71 -11.85 16.95
CA ASP A 120 5.36 -11.32 16.71
C ASP A 120 5.16 -9.87 17.21
N CYS A 121 6.23 -9.07 17.25
CA CYS A 121 6.16 -7.65 17.55
C CYS A 121 6.71 -6.82 16.40
N PHE A 122 6.23 -5.59 16.26
CA PHE A 122 6.62 -4.68 15.20
C PHE A 122 6.92 -3.28 15.75
N THR A 123 7.68 -2.53 14.96
CA THR A 123 7.79 -1.07 15.06
C THR A 123 7.18 -0.49 13.79
N ALA A 124 6.29 0.48 13.93
CA ALA A 124 5.61 1.15 12.83
C ALA A 124 5.98 2.63 12.80
N SER A 125 6.26 3.15 11.60
CA SER A 125 6.44 4.58 11.34
C SER A 125 5.26 5.12 10.55
N SER A 126 4.67 6.20 11.04
CA SER A 126 3.48 6.84 10.49
C SER A 126 3.83 7.97 9.53
N PRO A 127 2.96 8.30 8.55
CA PRO A 127 3.21 9.39 7.64
C PRO A 127 3.04 10.74 8.34
N SER A 128 4.11 11.54 8.39
CA SER A 128 4.14 12.81 9.13
C SER A 128 3.13 13.86 8.65
N LYS A 129 2.64 13.74 7.41
CA LYS A 129 1.57 14.61 6.89
C LYS A 129 0.23 14.40 7.60
N LEU A 130 0.00 13.22 8.20
CA LEU A 130 -1.27 12.88 8.85
C LEU A 130 -1.17 12.90 10.38
N VAL A 131 -0.02 12.52 10.94
CA VAL A 131 0.17 12.45 12.40
C VAL A 131 1.16 13.49 12.93
N GLY A 132 1.74 14.33 12.09
CA GLY A 132 2.78 15.28 12.51
C GLY A 132 4.17 14.66 12.65
N TYR A 133 5.10 15.41 13.25
CA TYR A 133 6.50 15.01 13.39
C TYR A 133 6.76 14.20 14.68
N ALA A 134 7.99 13.70 14.84
CA ALA A 134 8.44 12.92 16.00
C ALA A 134 8.24 13.64 17.35
N THR A 135 8.20 14.97 17.33
CA THR A 135 7.84 15.78 18.49
C THR A 135 6.64 16.66 18.17
N MET A 136 5.88 16.97 19.21
CA MET A 136 4.73 17.86 19.15
C MET A 136 4.76 18.84 20.33
N THR A 137 4.00 19.92 20.21
CA THR A 137 3.72 20.82 21.33
C THR A 137 2.45 20.34 22.02
N ASP A 138 2.54 19.98 23.29
CA ASP A 138 1.37 19.63 24.09
C ASP A 138 0.53 20.86 24.46
N ALA A 139 -0.65 20.63 25.03
CA ALA A 139 -1.59 21.68 25.44
C ALA A 139 -1.03 22.64 26.52
N SER A 140 0.05 22.28 27.20
CA SER A 140 0.76 23.14 28.16
C SER A 140 1.87 23.99 27.51
N GLY A 141 2.09 23.81 26.20
CA GLY A 141 3.12 24.50 25.43
C GLY A 141 4.49 23.80 25.47
N LYS A 142 4.58 22.58 26.00
CA LYS A 142 5.85 21.84 26.11
C LYS A 142 6.08 20.97 24.89
N THR A 143 7.32 20.89 24.43
CA THR A 143 7.74 19.89 23.44
C THR A 143 7.78 18.49 24.09
N VAL A 144 7.00 17.58 23.52
CA VAL A 144 6.91 16.17 23.95
C VAL A 144 7.08 15.25 22.74
N THR A 145 7.40 13.98 23.00
CA THR A 145 7.38 12.94 21.95
C THR A 145 5.96 12.74 21.44
N ASN A 146 5.82 12.69 20.13
CA ASN A 146 4.56 12.32 19.50
C ASN A 146 4.41 10.79 19.52
N PRO A 147 3.43 10.24 20.26
CA PRO A 147 3.27 8.79 20.39
C PRO A 147 2.80 8.11 19.10
N ALA A 148 2.19 8.84 18.16
CA ALA A 148 1.70 8.27 16.91
C ALA A 148 2.72 8.34 15.76
N TYR A 149 3.82 9.08 15.90
CA TYR A 149 4.83 9.20 14.84
C TYR A 149 5.58 7.88 14.58
N GLU A 150 6.01 7.22 15.65
CA GLU A 150 6.64 5.90 15.62
C GLU A 150 6.24 5.16 16.89
N PHE A 151 5.77 3.92 16.76
CA PHE A 151 5.27 3.15 17.88
C PHE A 151 5.53 1.66 17.72
N ASP A 152 5.59 0.97 18.85
CA ASP A 152 5.70 -0.47 18.91
C ASP A 152 4.34 -1.12 19.15
N GLY A 153 4.16 -2.30 18.58
CA GLY A 153 3.00 -3.15 18.81
C GLY A 153 3.38 -4.63 18.77
N CYS A 154 2.47 -5.47 19.22
CA CYS A 154 2.59 -6.92 19.08
C CYS A 154 1.28 -7.52 18.59
N PHE A 155 1.38 -8.66 17.93
CA PHE A 155 0.23 -9.39 17.45
C PHE A 155 -0.49 -9.98 18.66
N ASP A 156 -1.81 -9.96 18.64
CA ASP A 156 -2.61 -10.75 19.57
C ASP A 156 -2.36 -12.25 19.26
N PRO A 157 -1.94 -13.06 20.24
CA PRO A 157 -1.69 -14.50 20.02
C PRO A 157 -2.94 -15.26 19.55
N ASP A 158 -4.14 -14.78 19.88
CA ASP A 158 -5.41 -15.43 19.58
C ASP A 158 -6.07 -14.91 18.29
N THR A 159 -5.43 -13.98 17.57
CA THR A 159 -6.00 -13.40 16.35
C THR A 159 -5.93 -14.34 15.15
N SER A 160 -6.98 -14.29 14.31
CA SER A 160 -7.15 -15.18 13.15
C SER A 160 -6.18 -14.85 12.01
N ASN A 161 -5.93 -15.83 11.14
CA ASN A 161 -5.27 -15.66 9.84
C ASN A 161 -6.24 -15.43 8.67
N THR A 162 -7.55 -15.32 8.92
CA THR A 162 -8.55 -15.05 7.88
C THR A 162 -8.35 -13.64 7.28
N PRO A 163 -8.28 -13.48 5.95
CA PRO A 163 -8.16 -12.15 5.34
C PRO A 163 -9.18 -11.14 5.90
N THR A 164 -8.74 -9.90 6.14
CA THR A 164 -9.63 -8.83 6.64
C THR A 164 -10.59 -8.34 5.56
N GLY A 165 -10.17 -8.41 4.29
CA GLY A 165 -10.95 -7.98 3.13
C GLY A 165 -10.93 -6.47 2.88
N HIS A 166 -10.17 -5.70 3.66
CA HIS A 166 -9.99 -4.28 3.40
C HIS A 166 -9.04 -4.08 2.22
N THR A 167 -9.44 -3.23 1.29
CA THR A 167 -8.61 -2.83 0.15
C THR A 167 -8.64 -1.33 -0.02
N PHE A 168 -7.55 -0.78 -0.52
CA PHE A 168 -7.45 0.62 -0.92
C PHE A 168 -7.11 0.72 -2.40
N PRO A 169 -7.63 1.73 -3.13
CA PRO A 169 -7.32 1.89 -4.54
C PRO A 169 -5.85 2.26 -4.74
N SER A 170 -5.25 1.84 -5.85
CA SER A 170 -3.91 2.31 -6.22
C SER A 170 -3.89 3.81 -6.54
N LEU A 171 -2.78 4.46 -6.19
CA LEU A 171 -2.55 5.88 -6.48
C LEU A 171 -1.81 6.08 -7.82
N LEU A 172 -2.47 6.69 -8.79
CA LEU A 172 -1.86 7.16 -10.03
C LEU A 172 -1.10 8.48 -9.82
N SER A 173 0.12 8.53 -10.33
CA SER A 173 0.96 9.72 -10.32
C SER A 173 1.60 9.97 -11.69
N LEU A 174 1.81 11.25 -12.01
CA LEU A 174 2.69 11.69 -13.09
C LEU A 174 4.10 11.79 -12.51
N THR A 175 4.97 10.84 -12.82
CA THR A 175 6.30 10.72 -12.20
C THR A 175 7.36 11.55 -12.91
N SER A 176 7.14 11.87 -14.19
CA SER A 176 8.02 12.77 -14.95
C SER A 176 7.76 14.24 -14.61
N THR A 177 8.82 15.00 -14.34
CA THR A 177 8.76 16.46 -14.14
C THR A 177 8.93 17.27 -15.43
N THR A 178 9.35 16.61 -16.52
CA THR A 178 9.49 17.17 -17.86
C THR A 178 8.85 16.26 -18.90
N ALA A 179 8.40 16.84 -20.01
CA ALA A 179 7.94 16.09 -21.17
C ALA A 179 9.13 15.88 -22.11
N GLN A 180 9.61 14.64 -22.20
CA GLN A 180 10.73 14.28 -23.08
C GLN A 180 10.24 14.21 -24.53
N VAL A 181 11.01 14.70 -25.49
CA VAL A 181 10.62 14.63 -26.91
C VAL A 181 11.33 13.47 -27.59
N ASP A 182 10.57 12.58 -28.23
CA ASP A 182 11.15 11.50 -29.03
C ASP A 182 11.70 11.99 -30.38
N ALA A 183 12.38 11.10 -31.12
CA ALA A 183 12.98 11.44 -32.42
C ALA A 183 11.97 11.90 -33.48
N SER A 184 10.68 11.62 -33.29
CA SER A 184 9.60 12.01 -34.20
C SER A 184 8.88 13.30 -33.75
N GLY A 185 9.34 13.95 -32.67
CA GLY A 185 8.76 15.19 -32.15
C GLY A 185 7.55 14.97 -31.23
N HIS A 186 7.31 13.74 -30.76
CA HIS A 186 6.20 13.42 -29.87
C HIS A 186 6.64 13.55 -28.41
N PRO A 187 5.88 14.27 -27.56
CA PRO A 187 6.17 14.34 -26.15
C PRO A 187 5.84 13.01 -25.45
N GLN A 188 6.70 12.63 -24.53
CA GLN A 188 6.63 11.44 -23.69
C GLN A 188 6.62 11.87 -22.22
N VAL A 189 5.76 11.23 -21.44
CA VAL A 189 5.63 11.43 -19.99
C VAL A 189 5.59 10.09 -19.28
N GLN A 190 5.97 10.06 -18.01
CA GLN A 190 5.94 8.83 -17.21
C GLN A 190 4.79 8.88 -16.22
N LEU A 191 4.00 7.81 -16.21
CA LEU A 191 2.98 7.54 -15.21
C LEU A 191 3.46 6.44 -14.28
N GLY A 192 3.18 6.56 -12.99
CA GLY A 192 3.39 5.53 -12.00
C GLY A 192 2.08 5.17 -11.31
N CYS A 193 1.82 3.89 -11.13
CA CYS A 193 0.73 3.38 -10.31
C CYS A 193 1.32 2.83 -9.01
N GLY A 194 0.91 3.39 -7.87
CA GLY A 194 1.39 2.95 -6.57
C GLY A 194 0.77 1.64 -6.09
N THR A 195 1.25 1.16 -4.96
CA THR A 195 0.66 0.05 -4.20
C THR A 195 -0.82 0.34 -3.90
N GLY A 196 -1.66 -0.67 -3.98
CA GLY A 196 -3.11 -0.52 -3.82
C GLY A 196 -3.84 -1.81 -4.20
N SER A 197 -5.00 -1.65 -4.84
CA SER A 197 -5.77 -2.73 -5.44
C SER A 197 -6.20 -2.31 -6.84
N ASP A 198 -6.32 -3.30 -7.72
CA ASP A 198 -6.86 -3.21 -9.08
C ASP A 198 -6.03 -2.35 -10.08
N GLY A 199 -4.90 -1.79 -9.64
CA GLY A 199 -4.03 -0.95 -10.46
C GLY A 199 -4.65 0.40 -10.84
N CYS A 200 -4.16 0.98 -11.94
CA CYS A 200 -4.55 2.31 -12.39
C CYS A 200 -4.89 2.29 -13.87
N ALA A 201 -6.11 2.70 -14.21
CA ALA A 201 -6.57 2.78 -15.59
C ALA A 201 -7.30 4.08 -15.84
N GLY A 202 -7.25 4.55 -17.09
CA GLY A 202 -7.89 5.81 -17.46
C GLY A 202 -7.35 6.40 -18.74
N THR A 203 -7.43 7.72 -18.84
CA THR A 203 -7.04 8.49 -20.01
C THR A 203 -6.15 9.66 -19.63
N LEU A 204 -5.04 9.80 -20.36
CA LEU A 204 -4.19 10.98 -20.33
C LEU A 204 -4.56 11.88 -21.51
N THR A 205 -4.76 13.16 -21.25
CA THR A 205 -4.91 14.20 -22.29
C THR A 205 -3.83 15.25 -22.13
N ALA A 206 -3.41 15.85 -23.25
CA ALA A 206 -2.42 16.91 -23.19
C ALA A 206 -2.68 18.03 -24.19
N THR A 207 -2.26 19.23 -23.82
CA THR A 207 -2.27 20.44 -24.65
C THR A 207 -0.94 21.16 -24.52
N VAL A 208 -0.54 21.92 -25.53
CA VAL A 208 0.55 22.89 -25.39
C VAL A 208 0.09 24.00 -24.44
N ALA A 209 0.94 24.48 -23.53
CA ALA A 209 0.60 25.62 -22.70
C ALA A 209 0.57 26.92 -23.53
N THR A 210 -0.33 27.84 -23.22
CA THR A 210 -0.34 29.18 -23.80
C THR A 210 0.13 30.20 -22.78
N ALA A 211 0.72 31.30 -23.24
CA ALA A 211 1.20 32.38 -22.36
C ALA A 211 0.05 33.11 -21.63
N ASP A 212 -1.17 33.06 -22.18
CA ASP A 212 -2.37 33.72 -21.64
C ASP A 212 -3.23 32.80 -20.75
N GLY A 213 -2.82 31.54 -20.54
CA GLY A 213 -3.55 30.55 -19.75
C GLY A 213 -4.81 29.98 -20.43
N SER A 214 -5.07 30.31 -21.69
CA SER A 214 -6.12 29.67 -22.49
C SER A 214 -5.82 28.20 -22.83
N THR A 215 -6.84 27.46 -23.26
CA THR A 215 -6.65 26.08 -23.73
C THR A 215 -5.81 26.07 -25.00
N GLY A 216 -4.57 25.62 -24.89
CA GLY A 216 -3.69 25.54 -26.05
C GLY A 216 -4.01 24.39 -26.99
N ARG A 217 -3.17 24.26 -28.01
CA ARG A 217 -3.33 23.24 -29.05
C ARG A 217 -3.28 21.84 -28.44
N SER A 218 -4.28 21.02 -28.76
CA SER A 218 -4.31 19.62 -28.33
C SER A 218 -3.14 18.82 -28.89
N LEU A 219 -2.51 18.04 -28.01
CA LEU A 219 -1.53 16.98 -28.32
C LEU A 219 -2.19 15.59 -28.32
N GLY A 220 -3.52 15.54 -28.17
CA GLY A 220 -4.33 14.33 -28.20
C GLY A 220 -4.51 13.67 -26.84
N SER A 221 -4.97 12.42 -26.90
CA SER A 221 -5.40 11.63 -25.77
C SER A 221 -4.93 10.19 -25.91
N VAL A 222 -4.49 9.59 -24.81
CA VAL A 222 -3.94 8.23 -24.78
C VAL A 222 -4.53 7.48 -23.58
N PRO A 223 -5.15 6.31 -23.78
CA PRO A 223 -5.56 5.47 -22.67
C PRO A 223 -4.33 4.87 -21.98
N PHE A 224 -4.41 4.71 -20.68
CA PHE A 224 -3.42 3.98 -19.90
C PHE A 224 -4.08 2.90 -19.06
N ASP A 225 -3.27 1.89 -18.79
CA ASP A 225 -3.59 0.73 -17.96
C ASP A 225 -2.23 0.27 -17.40
N LEU A 226 -2.11 0.32 -16.08
CA LEU A 226 -0.91 0.00 -15.30
C LEU A 226 -1.34 -0.92 -14.15
N ALA A 227 -0.60 -2.01 -13.97
CA ALA A 227 -0.72 -2.79 -12.74
C ALA A 227 -0.13 -2.02 -11.55
N GLU A 228 -0.40 -2.50 -10.34
CA GLU A 228 0.22 -2.02 -9.12
C GLU A 228 1.75 -1.97 -9.23
N GLU A 229 2.33 -0.90 -8.67
CA GLU A 229 3.77 -0.65 -8.63
C GLU A 229 4.47 -0.54 -10.00
N GLN A 230 3.70 -0.35 -11.08
CA GLN A 230 4.26 -0.17 -12.41
C GLN A 230 4.52 1.30 -12.76
N VAL A 231 5.55 1.51 -13.57
CA VAL A 231 5.81 2.78 -14.25
C VAL A 231 5.73 2.56 -15.76
N LYS A 232 5.04 3.46 -16.46
CA LYS A 232 4.82 3.40 -17.91
C LYS A 232 5.13 4.74 -18.56
N THR A 233 5.94 4.71 -19.61
CA THR A 233 6.10 5.86 -20.51
C THR A 233 4.93 5.92 -21.49
N VAL A 234 4.25 7.06 -21.54
CA VAL A 234 3.13 7.34 -22.44
C VAL A 234 3.60 8.34 -23.48
N THR A 235 3.46 7.98 -24.76
CA THR A 235 3.79 8.87 -25.89
C THR A 235 2.52 9.52 -26.42
N LEU A 236 2.51 10.85 -26.49
CA LEU A 236 1.37 11.62 -27.00
C LEU A 236 1.32 11.59 -28.54
N PRO A 237 0.13 11.47 -29.16
CA PRO A 237 0.01 11.35 -30.60
C PRO A 237 0.28 12.66 -31.34
N GLY A 238 0.06 13.81 -30.70
CA GLY A 238 0.35 15.12 -31.27
C GLY A 238 1.82 15.49 -31.15
N ARG A 239 2.38 16.06 -32.23
CA ARG A 239 3.76 16.57 -32.24
C ARG A 239 3.85 17.96 -31.63
N LEU A 240 5.00 18.23 -31.03
CA LEU A 240 5.41 19.59 -30.67
C LEU A 240 5.93 20.33 -31.91
N ARG A 241 5.84 21.66 -31.88
CA ARG A 241 6.33 22.57 -32.91
C ARG A 241 7.46 23.41 -32.33
N ALA A 242 8.27 24.00 -33.20
CA ALA A 242 9.25 25.00 -32.79
C ALA A 242 8.58 26.11 -31.97
N GLY A 243 9.08 26.36 -30.76
CA GLY A 243 8.54 27.34 -29.82
C GLY A 243 7.62 26.77 -28.75
N ASP A 244 7.16 25.51 -28.86
CA ASP A 244 6.39 24.84 -27.80
C ASP A 244 7.34 24.50 -26.63
N SER A 245 7.22 25.23 -25.52
CA SER A 245 8.12 25.10 -24.37
C SER A 245 7.52 24.37 -23.17
N GLN A 246 6.19 24.20 -23.15
CA GLN A 246 5.46 23.61 -22.04
C GLN A 246 4.27 22.78 -22.52
N VAL A 247 3.99 21.68 -21.81
CA VAL A 247 2.85 20.79 -22.03
C VAL A 247 2.02 20.74 -20.76
N VAL A 248 0.72 20.95 -20.88
CA VAL A 248 -0.25 20.74 -19.81
C VAL A 248 -0.85 19.36 -19.97
N VAL A 249 -0.72 18.52 -18.94
CA VAL A 249 -1.21 17.14 -18.88
C VAL A 249 -2.39 17.08 -17.93
N THR A 250 -3.48 16.46 -18.34
CA THR A 250 -4.63 16.16 -17.47
C THR A 250 -4.85 14.65 -17.44
N LEU A 251 -5.06 14.12 -16.24
CA LEU A 251 -5.34 12.70 -16.02
C LEU A 251 -6.80 12.54 -15.65
N SER A 252 -7.45 11.54 -16.24
CA SER A 252 -8.80 11.10 -15.87
C SER A 252 -8.73 9.61 -15.54
N THR A 253 -8.94 9.26 -14.28
CA THR A 253 -8.88 7.88 -13.77
C THR A 253 -10.25 7.23 -13.81
N THR A 254 -10.32 6.01 -14.34
CA THR A 254 -11.50 5.12 -14.24
C THR A 254 -11.29 4.03 -13.19
N THR A 255 -10.03 3.66 -12.95
CA THR A 255 -9.59 2.73 -11.91
C THR A 255 -8.41 3.34 -11.16
N GLY A 256 -8.36 3.14 -9.85
CA GLY A 256 -7.43 3.84 -8.96
C GLY A 256 -7.85 5.28 -8.68
N VAL A 257 -7.00 5.99 -7.95
CA VAL A 257 -7.18 7.41 -7.60
C VAL A 257 -6.02 8.21 -8.17
N GLY A 258 -6.29 9.38 -8.75
CA GLY A 258 -5.26 10.27 -9.27
C GLY A 258 -5.65 11.73 -9.14
N SER A 259 -4.68 12.63 -9.30
CA SER A 259 -4.95 14.07 -9.33
C SER A 259 -5.84 14.44 -10.52
N SER A 260 -6.96 15.12 -10.25
CA SER A 260 -7.79 15.75 -11.29
C SER A 260 -7.24 17.09 -11.76
N SER A 261 -6.31 17.68 -11.01
CA SER A 261 -5.66 18.94 -11.36
C SER A 261 -4.66 18.73 -12.51
N PRO A 262 -4.69 19.58 -13.56
CA PRO A 262 -3.69 19.53 -14.62
C PRO A 262 -2.28 19.82 -14.11
N ALA A 263 -1.28 19.18 -14.72
CA ALA A 263 0.13 19.38 -14.45
C ALA A 263 0.83 20.03 -15.65
N THR A 264 1.62 21.08 -15.42
CA THR A 264 2.41 21.73 -16.46
C THR A 264 3.85 21.22 -16.41
N LEU A 265 4.31 20.64 -17.51
CA LEU A 265 5.65 20.10 -17.68
C LEU A 265 6.44 20.96 -18.67
N ALA A 266 7.69 21.26 -18.35
CA ALA A 266 8.61 21.83 -19.32
C ALA A 266 8.97 20.78 -20.40
N VAL A 267 9.05 21.21 -21.65
CA VAL A 267 9.51 20.38 -22.77
C VAL A 267 11.03 20.23 -22.68
N GLN A 268 11.53 18.99 -22.79
CA GLN A 268 12.95 18.69 -22.79
C GLN A 268 13.30 17.83 -24.02
N GLY A 269 14.23 18.32 -24.83
CA GLY A 269 14.62 17.71 -26.10
C GLY A 269 14.53 18.70 -27.26
N ALA A 270 15.11 18.35 -28.41
CA ALA A 270 15.06 19.21 -29.59
C ALA A 270 13.67 19.10 -30.26
N THR A 271 12.95 20.21 -30.36
CA THR A 271 11.83 20.33 -31.29
C THR A 271 12.44 20.54 -32.69
N GLY A 272 12.62 19.45 -33.43
CA GLY A 272 13.09 19.47 -34.83
C GLY A 272 12.09 20.07 -35.80
#